data_AF-A0AAN7WM58-F1
#
_entry.id   AF-A0AAN7WM58-F1
#
_cell.length_a   1.000
_cell.length_b   1.000
_cell.length_c   1.000
_cell.angle_alpha   90.00
_cell.angle_beta   90.00
_cell.angle_gamma   90.00
#
_symmetry.space_group_name_H-M   'P 1'
#
loop_
_entity.id
_entity.type
_entity.pdbx_description
1 polymer ?
#
loop_
_entity_poly.entity_id
_entity_poly.type
_entity_poly.pdbx_seq_one_letter_code
_entity_poly.pdbx_strand_id
1 'polypeptide(L)'
;MLSVIRSNLLRVNVVTVPSILSQWLQGILLAAPKKKTSHMKKRSRMLGGSHSMKNAQPWNNLNKCPSCGHYKRAHTLCMYCVGQIRYIWKNHLLGESKQVEKPVLDEIDRRIIYPERCDTPYMRKLKDKDSYLEKRKRTLPVEETK
;
A
#
# COMPACT_ATOMS: atom_id res chain seq x y z
N MET A 1 25.60 30.39 -76.75
CA MET A 1 25.50 31.78 -76.26
C MET A 1 24.68 31.81 -74.98
N LEU A 2 25.10 32.65 -74.05
CA LEU A 2 24.77 32.68 -72.63
C LEU A 2 23.31 33.02 -72.29
N SER A 3 22.81 32.46 -71.18
CA SER A 3 22.34 33.20 -69.97
C SER A 3 21.93 32.13 -68.94
N VAL A 4 22.57 31.96 -67.77
CA VAL A 4 22.67 32.81 -66.57
C VAL A 4 21.33 33.34 -66.11
N ILE A 5 20.65 32.60 -65.24
CA ILE A 5 19.77 33.18 -64.22
C ILE A 5 20.15 32.62 -62.85
N ARG A 6 20.36 33.60 -61.96
CA ARG A 6 20.99 33.60 -60.65
C ARG A 6 20.32 32.69 -59.61
N SER A 7 21.20 32.06 -58.84
CA SER A 7 21.02 31.50 -57.50
C SER A 7 20.30 32.45 -56.53
N ASN A 8 19.16 32.02 -56.00
CA ASN A 8 18.57 32.56 -54.78
C ASN A 8 19.01 31.70 -53.58
N LEU A 9 20.03 32.19 -52.88
CA LEU A 9 20.49 31.66 -51.60
C LEU A 9 19.51 32.09 -50.50
N LEU A 10 18.53 31.24 -50.17
CA LEU A 10 17.89 31.33 -48.86
C LEU A 10 18.86 30.74 -47.83
N ARG A 11 19.48 31.63 -47.05
CA ARG A 11 20.27 31.29 -45.86
C ARG A 11 19.39 30.52 -44.88
N VAL A 12 19.53 29.21 -44.85
CA VAL A 12 19.06 28.41 -43.71
C VAL A 12 20.03 28.70 -42.57
N ASN A 13 19.58 29.47 -41.59
CA ASN A 13 20.29 29.63 -40.33
C ASN A 13 20.34 28.26 -39.64
N VAL A 14 21.48 27.58 -39.76
CA VAL A 14 21.82 26.43 -38.93
C VAL A 14 21.97 26.95 -37.51
N VAL A 15 20.94 26.77 -36.69
CA VAL A 15 21.06 26.95 -35.24
C VAL A 15 22.11 25.96 -34.77
N THR A 16 23.29 26.48 -34.41
CA THR A 16 24.35 25.71 -33.78
C THR A 16 23.88 25.31 -32.39
N VAL A 17 23.23 24.16 -32.31
CA VAL A 17 22.84 23.55 -31.05
C VAL A 17 24.14 23.37 -30.23
N PRO A 18 24.27 23.98 -29.04
CA PRO A 18 25.49 23.89 -28.25
C PRO A 18 25.81 22.41 -28.00
N SER A 19 27.09 22.02 -28.14
CA SER A 19 27.49 20.60 -28.14
C SER A 19 27.03 19.84 -26.90
N ILE A 20 26.90 20.56 -25.78
CA ILE A 20 26.37 20.09 -24.50
C ILE A 20 24.93 19.58 -24.67
N LEU A 21 24.02 20.37 -25.24
CA LEU A 21 22.63 19.96 -25.46
C LEU A 21 22.54 18.78 -26.44
N SER A 22 23.43 18.75 -27.44
CA SER A 22 23.53 17.63 -28.38
C SER A 22 23.97 16.32 -27.70
N GLN A 23 24.90 16.38 -26.74
CA GLN A 23 25.38 15.24 -25.96
C GLN A 23 24.27 14.64 -25.09
N TRP A 24 23.48 15.49 -24.44
CA TRP A 24 22.34 15.07 -23.62
C TRP A 24 21.21 14.46 -24.48
N LEU A 25 20.87 15.09 -25.61
CA LEU A 25 19.86 14.58 -26.53
C LEU A 25 20.27 13.24 -27.19
N GLN A 26 21.54 13.08 -27.54
CA GLN A 26 22.09 11.82 -28.05
C GLN A 26 22.05 10.72 -26.99
N GLY A 27 22.36 11.02 -25.73
CA GLY A 27 22.24 10.08 -24.61
C GLY A 27 20.82 9.55 -24.45
N ILE A 28 19.81 10.41 -24.56
CA ILE A 28 18.39 10.02 -24.46
C ILE A 28 17.94 9.19 -25.67
N LEU A 29 18.32 9.61 -26.89
CA LEU A 29 18.02 8.88 -28.13
C LEU A 29 18.65 7.48 -28.16
N LEU A 30 19.81 7.29 -27.52
CA LEU A 30 20.48 6.00 -27.42
C LEU A 30 20.00 5.14 -26.24
N ALA A 31 19.53 5.77 -25.15
CA ALA A 31 19.08 5.05 -23.94
C ALA A 31 17.68 4.42 -24.07
N ALA A 32 16.87 4.86 -25.04
CA ALA A 32 15.55 4.29 -25.27
C ALA A 32 15.65 2.83 -25.72
N PRO A 33 14.84 1.91 -25.16
CA PRO A 33 14.88 0.51 -25.56
C PRO A 33 14.53 0.38 -27.03
N LYS A 34 15.50 -0.08 -27.84
CA LYS A 34 15.37 -0.16 -29.30
C LYS A 34 14.18 -1.01 -29.77
N LYS A 35 13.78 -2.00 -28.97
CA LYS A 35 12.72 -2.97 -29.29
C LYS A 35 11.83 -3.24 -28.07
N LYS A 36 10.54 -3.47 -28.34
CA LYS A 36 9.61 -4.00 -27.33
C LYS A 36 10.13 -5.36 -26.84
N THR A 37 10.22 -5.51 -25.52
CA THR A 37 10.63 -6.80 -24.93
C THR A 37 9.60 -7.89 -25.25
N SER A 38 10.06 -9.08 -25.65
CA SER A 38 9.16 -10.21 -25.89
C SER A 38 8.53 -10.70 -24.59
N HIS A 39 7.37 -11.35 -24.70
CA HIS A 39 6.69 -11.94 -23.54
C HIS A 39 7.61 -12.90 -22.76
N MET A 40 8.36 -13.74 -23.48
CA MET A 40 9.36 -14.66 -22.91
C MET A 40 10.45 -13.93 -22.12
N LYS A 41 11.03 -12.86 -22.68
CA LYS A 41 12.09 -12.08 -22.01
C LYS A 41 11.56 -11.33 -20.78
N LYS A 42 10.31 -10.85 -20.81
CA LYS A 42 9.65 -10.24 -19.64
C LYS A 42 9.41 -11.28 -18.54
N ARG A 43 8.84 -12.43 -18.89
CA ARG A 43 8.50 -13.50 -17.93
C ARG A 43 9.74 -14.14 -17.30
N SER A 44 10.78 -14.42 -18.07
CA SER A 44 12.05 -14.96 -17.53
C SER A 44 12.73 -13.98 -16.57
N ARG A 45 12.69 -12.67 -16.84
CA ARG A 45 13.21 -11.67 -15.90
C ARG A 45 12.38 -11.53 -14.62
N MET A 46 11.05 -11.69 -14.71
CA MET A 46 10.16 -11.56 -13.56
C MET A 46 10.12 -12.83 -12.70
N LEU A 47 10.08 -14.01 -13.33
CA LEU A 47 9.76 -15.29 -12.70
C LEU A 47 10.83 -16.39 -12.93
N GLY A 48 11.75 -16.21 -13.87
CA GLY A 48 12.52 -17.31 -14.47
C GLY A 48 13.63 -17.93 -13.62
N GLY A 49 13.87 -17.45 -12.40
CA GLY A 49 14.78 -18.11 -11.47
C GLY A 49 14.02 -18.96 -10.46
N SER A 50 14.40 -20.23 -10.30
CA SER A 50 13.81 -21.15 -9.30
C SER A 50 13.98 -20.64 -7.86
N HIS A 51 15.10 -19.99 -7.55
CA HIS A 51 15.36 -19.25 -6.30
C HIS A 51 15.43 -17.73 -6.53
N SER A 52 14.73 -17.20 -7.53
CA SER A 52 14.78 -15.76 -7.79
C SER A 52 14.36 -15.00 -6.54
N MET A 53 15.19 -14.05 -6.10
CA MET A 53 14.88 -13.06 -5.06
C MET A 53 13.49 -12.42 -5.21
N LYS A 54 12.94 -12.42 -6.44
CA LYS A 54 11.63 -11.85 -6.77
C LYS A 54 10.45 -12.75 -6.41
N ASN A 55 10.67 -14.05 -6.30
CA ASN A 55 9.63 -15.00 -5.96
C ASN A 55 9.53 -15.11 -4.44
N ALA A 56 8.30 -15.07 -3.91
CA ALA A 56 8.06 -15.28 -2.49
C ALA A 56 8.49 -16.70 -2.09
N GLN A 57 9.35 -16.79 -1.08
CA GLN A 57 9.75 -18.07 -0.51
C GLN A 57 8.65 -18.62 0.39
N PRO A 58 8.46 -19.95 0.47
CA PRO A 58 7.60 -20.54 1.47
C PRO A 58 8.09 -20.19 2.88
N TRP A 59 7.15 -20.01 3.80
CA TRP A 59 7.46 -19.66 5.18
C TRP A 59 7.80 -20.92 5.98
N ASN A 60 9.06 -21.35 5.93
CA ASN A 60 9.53 -22.56 6.63
C ASN A 60 9.72 -22.36 8.14
N ASN A 61 9.67 -21.12 8.62
CA ASN A 61 9.94 -20.74 10.01
C ASN A 61 8.65 -20.59 10.84
N LEU A 62 7.65 -21.44 10.64
CA LEU A 62 6.41 -21.46 11.41
C LEU A 62 6.43 -22.59 12.45
N ASN A 63 6.17 -22.23 13.70
CA ASN A 63 6.17 -23.15 14.85
C ASN A 63 4.81 -23.11 15.57
N LYS A 64 4.54 -24.11 16.41
CA LYS A 64 3.38 -24.13 17.32
C LYS A 64 3.55 -23.09 18.44
N CYS A 65 2.49 -22.34 18.74
CA CYS A 65 2.46 -21.48 19.92
C CYS A 65 2.29 -22.33 21.20
N PRO A 66 3.12 -22.11 22.24
CA PRO A 66 3.02 -22.89 23.48
C PRO A 66 1.71 -22.67 24.25
N SER A 67 1.10 -21.49 24.13
CA SER A 67 -0.11 -21.15 24.91
C SER A 67 -1.42 -21.55 24.21
N CYS A 68 -1.53 -21.31 22.89
CA CYS A 68 -2.78 -21.52 22.16
C CYS A 68 -2.74 -22.66 21.13
N GLY A 69 -1.58 -23.27 20.88
CA GLY A 69 -1.45 -24.36 19.90
C GLY A 69 -1.61 -23.96 18.43
N HIS A 70 -1.69 -22.67 18.10
CA HIS A 70 -1.83 -22.18 16.73
C HIS A 70 -0.48 -21.86 16.10
N TYR A 71 -0.44 -21.74 14.76
CA TYR A 71 0.77 -21.33 14.05
C TYR A 71 1.21 -19.92 14.46
N LYS A 72 2.52 -19.78 14.73
CA LYS A 72 3.23 -18.52 14.92
C LYS A 72 4.57 -18.55 14.19
N ARG A 73 5.20 -17.39 13.99
CA ARG A 73 6.57 -17.32 13.47
C ARG A 73 7.57 -17.78 14.53
N ALA A 74 8.64 -18.45 14.11
CA ALA A 74 9.77 -18.82 14.95
C ALA A 74 10.38 -17.58 15.61
N HIS A 75 10.89 -17.74 16.83
CA HIS A 75 11.48 -16.67 17.65
C HIS A 75 10.62 -15.42 17.86
N THR A 76 9.30 -15.52 17.63
CA THR A 76 8.35 -14.42 17.80
C THR A 76 7.24 -14.82 18.78
N LEU A 77 6.70 -13.84 19.51
CA LEU A 77 5.50 -14.02 20.33
C LEU A 77 4.26 -14.21 19.46
N CYS A 78 3.25 -14.93 19.97
CA CYS A 78 1.98 -15.09 19.26
C CYS A 78 1.18 -13.79 19.34
N MET A 79 0.81 -13.24 18.18
CA MET A 79 0.09 -11.99 18.10
C MET A 79 -1.31 -12.04 18.73
N TYR A 80 -1.94 -13.23 18.76
CA TYR A 80 -3.22 -13.42 19.41
C TYR A 80 -3.10 -13.35 20.93
N CYS A 81 -2.17 -14.13 21.52
CA CYS A 81 -1.96 -14.17 22.97
C CYS A 81 -1.54 -12.80 23.52
N VAL A 82 -0.62 -12.10 22.83
CA VAL A 82 -0.22 -10.74 23.22
C VAL A 82 -1.39 -9.76 23.10
N GLY A 83 -2.23 -9.90 22.07
CA GLY A 83 -3.45 -9.10 21.93
C GLY A 83 -4.43 -9.30 23.09
N GLN A 84 -4.59 -10.54 23.55
CA GLN A 84 -5.44 -10.88 24.69
C GLN A 84 -4.88 -10.30 26.00
N ILE A 85 -3.58 -10.41 26.24
CA ILE A 85 -2.93 -9.79 27.41
C ILE A 85 -3.13 -8.27 27.39
N ARG A 86 -2.92 -7.63 26.23
CA ARG A 86 -3.17 -6.20 26.07
C ARG A 86 -4.63 -5.82 26.35
N TYR A 87 -5.58 -6.66 25.94
CA TYR A 87 -7.00 -6.45 26.22
C TYR A 87 -7.30 -6.52 27.73
N ILE A 88 -6.76 -7.54 28.40
CA ILE A 88 -6.86 -7.71 29.86
C ILE A 88 -6.29 -6.46 30.57
N TRP A 89 -5.07 -6.05 30.21
CA TRP A 89 -4.46 -4.85 30.80
C TRP A 89 -5.27 -3.59 30.56
N LYS A 90 -5.82 -3.40 29.35
CA LYS A 90 -6.72 -2.28 29.10
C LYS A 90 -7.89 -2.29 30.08
N ASN A 91 -8.56 -3.41 30.25
CA ASN A 91 -9.73 -3.48 31.13
C ASN A 91 -9.39 -3.26 32.61
N HIS A 92 -8.20 -3.66 33.07
CA HIS A 92 -7.79 -3.45 34.46
C HIS A 92 -7.18 -2.08 34.72
N LEU A 93 -6.51 -1.47 33.73
CA LEU A 93 -5.83 -0.17 33.88
C LEU A 93 -6.70 1.02 33.47
N LEU A 94 -7.69 0.81 32.59
CA LEU A 94 -8.67 1.85 32.29
C LEU A 94 -9.48 2.07 33.56
N GLY A 95 -9.14 3.12 34.30
CA GLY A 95 -9.99 3.65 35.34
C GLY A 95 -11.38 3.97 34.78
N GLU A 96 -12.37 4.05 35.67
CA GLU A 96 -13.73 4.42 35.30
C GLU A 96 -13.68 5.68 34.43
N SER A 97 -14.23 5.59 33.21
CA SER A 97 -14.38 6.77 32.37
C SER A 97 -15.16 7.78 33.19
N LYS A 98 -14.62 8.99 33.39
CA LYS A 98 -15.38 10.08 34.02
C LYS A 98 -16.68 10.21 33.24
N GLN A 99 -17.76 9.68 33.80
CA GLN A 99 -19.09 9.96 33.30
C GLN A 99 -19.23 11.45 33.52
N VAL A 100 -19.14 12.24 32.46
CA VAL A 100 -19.66 13.60 32.53
C VAL A 100 -21.11 13.40 32.94
N GLU A 101 -21.48 13.83 34.14
CA GLU A 101 -22.83 13.69 34.67
C GLU A 101 -23.78 14.28 33.63
N LYS A 102 -24.39 13.40 32.83
CA LYS A 102 -25.43 13.82 31.91
C LYS A 102 -26.61 14.18 32.80
N PRO A 103 -27.28 15.31 32.56
CA PRO A 103 -28.48 15.63 33.31
C PRO A 103 -29.45 14.45 33.21
N VAL A 104 -30.02 14.04 34.35
CA VAL A 104 -31.08 13.02 34.39
C VAL A 104 -32.28 13.65 33.68
N LEU A 105 -32.43 13.29 32.42
CA LEU A 105 -33.37 13.91 31.51
C LEU A 105 -34.25 12.82 30.93
N ASP A 106 -35.56 13.06 30.86
CA ASP A 106 -36.51 12.11 30.31
C ASP A 106 -36.19 11.81 28.83
N GLU A 107 -36.65 10.67 28.32
CA GLU A 107 -36.43 10.32 26.91
C GLU A 107 -37.06 11.34 25.96
N ILE A 108 -38.22 11.89 26.35
CA ILE A 108 -38.92 12.96 25.63
C ILE A 108 -38.03 14.22 25.60
N ASP A 109 -37.56 14.66 26.77
CA ASP A 109 -36.73 15.84 26.90
C ASP A 109 -35.38 15.68 26.17
N ARG A 110 -34.77 14.48 26.19
CA ARG A 110 -33.52 14.22 25.44
C ARG A 110 -33.71 14.39 23.95
N ARG A 111 -34.83 13.94 23.40
CA ARG A 111 -35.16 14.08 21.98
C ARG A 111 -35.46 15.53 21.60
N ILE A 112 -36.13 16.28 22.49
CA ILE A 112 -36.44 17.69 22.29
C ILE A 112 -35.16 18.54 22.34
N ILE A 113 -34.31 18.34 23.36
CA ILE A 113 -33.09 19.13 23.57
C ILE A 113 -31.98 18.73 22.58
N TYR A 114 -31.85 17.45 22.25
CA TYR A 114 -30.80 16.93 21.35
C TYR A 114 -31.39 16.17 20.16
N PRO A 115 -31.97 16.88 19.18
CA PRO A 115 -32.53 16.24 17.99
C PRO A 115 -31.45 15.61 17.10
N GLU A 116 -31.80 14.50 16.44
CA GLU A 116 -30.90 13.79 15.53
C GLU A 116 -30.68 14.57 14.23
N ARG A 117 -29.43 14.63 13.78
CA ARG A 117 -29.06 15.25 12.51
C ARG A 117 -28.80 14.17 11.46
N CYS A 118 -29.31 14.39 10.24
CA CYS A 118 -28.93 13.58 9.08
C CYS A 118 -27.45 13.77 8.77
N ASP A 119 -26.66 12.70 8.92
CA ASP A 119 -25.25 12.73 8.55
C ASP A 119 -25.06 12.92 7.04
N THR A 120 -23.98 13.60 6.67
CA THR A 120 -23.54 13.65 5.27
C THR A 120 -23.12 12.25 4.79
N PRO A 121 -23.19 11.97 3.47
CA PRO A 121 -22.76 10.67 2.92
C PRO A 121 -21.32 10.30 3.29
N TYR A 122 -20.44 11.28 3.41
CA TYR A 122 -19.06 11.08 3.86
C TYR A 122 -18.99 10.64 5.32
N MET A 123 -19.75 11.30 6.21
CA MET A 123 -19.79 10.93 7.62
C MET A 123 -20.34 9.53 7.83
N ARG A 124 -21.31 9.09 7.02
CA ARG A 124 -21.80 7.70 7.03
C ARG A 124 -20.68 6.71 6.72
N LYS A 125 -19.96 6.94 5.62
CA LYS A 125 -18.79 6.10 5.25
C LYS A 125 -17.71 6.06 6.34
N LEU A 126 -17.48 7.18 7.03
CA LEU A 126 -16.50 7.25 8.12
C LEU A 126 -16.98 6.50 9.38
N LYS A 127 -18.29 6.52 9.66
CA LYS A 127 -18.90 5.72 10.73
C LYS A 127 -18.81 4.22 10.43
N ASP A 128 -18.88 3.84 9.16
CA ASP A 128 -18.75 2.46 8.68
C ASP A 128 -17.28 1.95 8.74
N LYS A 129 -16.72 1.92 9.95
CA LYS A 129 -15.33 1.53 10.21
C LYS A 129 -14.99 0.13 9.73
N ASP A 130 -15.95 -0.79 9.80
CA ASP A 130 -15.76 -2.17 9.37
C ASP A 130 -15.56 -2.31 7.85
N SER A 131 -15.95 -1.31 7.06
CA SER A 131 -15.78 -1.29 5.61
C SER A 131 -14.33 -1.07 5.17
N TYR A 132 -13.60 -0.20 5.88
CA TYR A 132 -12.27 0.24 5.46
C TYR A 132 -11.14 -0.15 6.43
N LEU A 133 -11.44 -0.56 7.67
CA LEU A 133 -10.42 -0.91 8.66
C LEU A 133 -10.28 -2.43 8.82
N GLU A 134 -9.13 -2.96 8.41
CA GLU A 134 -8.84 -4.39 8.53
C GLU A 134 -8.55 -4.80 9.99
N LYS A 135 -9.30 -5.80 10.48
CA LYS A 135 -9.06 -6.44 11.77
C LYS A 135 -8.09 -7.61 11.62
N ARG A 136 -7.25 -7.83 12.63
CA ARG A 136 -6.28 -8.94 12.65
C ARG A 136 -7.01 -10.29 12.60
N LYS A 137 -6.74 -11.09 11.57
CA LYS A 137 -7.27 -12.46 11.43
C LYS A 137 -6.56 -13.43 12.37
N ARG A 138 -7.26 -14.50 12.77
CA ARG A 138 -6.69 -15.59 13.57
C ARG A 138 -5.92 -16.57 12.67
N THR A 139 -4.82 -17.13 13.19
CA THR A 139 -4.06 -18.18 12.49
C THR A 139 -4.76 -19.53 12.57
N LEU A 140 -4.34 -20.49 11.76
CA LEU A 140 -4.84 -21.86 11.81
C LEU A 140 -4.26 -22.61 13.03
N PRO A 141 -4.99 -23.60 13.60
CA PRO A 141 -4.43 -24.51 14.59
C PRO A 141 -3.34 -25.40 13.95
N VAL A 142 -2.33 -25.78 14.72
CA VAL A 142 -1.31 -26.73 14.24
C VAL A 142 -1.86 -28.14 14.36
N GLU A 143 -1.82 -28.92 13.27
CA GLU A 143 -2.18 -30.33 13.28
C GLU A 143 -1.15 -31.12 14.10
N GLU A 144 -1.63 -31.97 15.01
CA GLU A 144 -0.75 -32.87 15.77
C GLU A 144 -0.49 -34.11 14.90
N THR A 145 0.77 -34.30 14.51
CA THR A 145 1.21 -35.54 13.86
C THR A 145 1.06 -36.67 14.88
N LYS A 146 0.10 -37.58 14.61
CA LYS A 146 -0.09 -38.82 15.36
C LYS A 146 1.05 -39.80 15.15
#